data_AF-A0A1E5P0C8-F1
#
_entry.id   AF-A0A1E5P0C8-F1
#
_cell.length_a   1.000
_cell.length_b   1.000
_cell.length_c   1.000
_cell.angle_alpha   90.00
_cell.angle_beta   90.00
_cell.angle_gamma   90.00
#
_symmetry.space_group_name_H-M   'P 1'
#
loop_
_entity.id
_entity.type
_entity.pdbx_description
1 polymer ?
#
loop_
_entity_poly.entity_id
_entity_poly.type
_entity_poly.pdbx_seq_one_letter_code
_entity_poly.pdbx_strand_id
1 'polypeptide(L)'
;MKPQPPVTEAHPPASTAPLQQDRTRYALSATEHQQIFDEDIVPAYLTGITPHERPVVVYVMGQPGSGKSRSADQLQHALRARGPIRICGDDFKAMHPNYHRLLRTHPRTAGTEIRGDYRRWCTQAEAYVRAHRGDLIIEAAPADVDDFWASALPFIEAGYRIEIVVLAVRAADSRQGTAHRYMLLQQQGMPARFTSAAGHDACYSALPSVIASALAHPRISSILVIRRGLTPLHRAEASTSREAQQTVLDALVAERTRPYTSAEAATFLAVQIELARALPDHQAELSQIMALATPLMETFAALALLPAPRPSDDATPLAHISERGQGDVRSR
;
A
#
# COMPACT_ATOMS: atom_id res chain seq x y z
N MET A 1 40.45 63.15 18.67
CA MET A 1 39.31 62.39 19.25
C MET A 1 38.14 62.51 18.29
N LYS A 2 37.73 61.42 17.64
CA LYS A 2 36.59 61.38 16.71
C LYS A 2 35.27 61.30 17.49
N PRO A 3 34.17 61.91 16.99
CA PRO A 3 32.86 61.83 17.65
C PRO A 3 32.20 60.45 17.45
N GLN A 4 31.50 60.02 18.49
CA GLN A 4 30.81 58.74 18.63
C GLN A 4 29.51 58.73 17.80
N PRO A 5 29.16 57.67 17.07
CA PRO A 5 27.87 57.57 16.36
C PRO A 5 26.73 57.18 17.32
N PRO A 6 25.47 57.48 16.98
CA PRO A 6 24.34 57.25 17.87
C PRO A 6 23.97 55.77 17.99
N VAL A 7 23.58 55.38 19.19
CA VAL A 7 23.08 54.05 19.57
C VAL A 7 21.76 53.81 18.85
N THR A 8 21.70 52.80 17.98
CA THR A 8 20.46 52.34 17.33
C THR A 8 19.79 51.33 18.26
N GLU A 9 18.59 51.64 18.75
CA GLU A 9 17.75 50.73 19.53
C GLU A 9 17.40 49.49 18.70
N ALA A 10 17.88 48.33 19.16
CA ALA A 10 17.56 47.04 18.60
C ALA A 10 16.09 46.69 18.89
N HIS A 11 15.26 46.68 17.84
CA HIS A 11 13.96 46.04 17.86
C HIS A 11 14.15 44.52 18.01
N PRO A 12 13.38 43.83 18.88
CA PRO A 12 13.48 42.38 19.00
C PRO A 12 13.01 41.72 17.69
N PRO A 13 13.64 40.62 17.25
CA PRO A 13 13.23 39.94 16.05
C PRO A 13 11.81 39.38 16.22
N ALA A 14 10.96 39.70 15.25
CA ALA A 14 9.62 39.17 15.12
C ALA A 14 9.65 37.64 15.21
N SER A 15 8.84 37.10 16.11
CA SER A 15 8.56 35.68 16.24
C SER A 15 8.07 35.12 14.90
N THR A 16 8.95 34.43 14.19
CA THR A 16 8.60 33.63 13.02
C THR A 16 8.02 32.31 13.50
N ALA A 17 6.73 32.30 13.80
CA ALA A 17 5.95 31.07 13.86
C ALA A 17 5.69 30.59 12.42
N PRO A 18 6.03 29.35 12.04
CA PRO A 18 5.55 28.78 10.79
C PRO A 18 4.37 27.81 11.03
N LEU A 19 3.47 27.80 10.04
CA LEU A 19 2.41 26.81 9.76
C LEU A 19 1.06 26.97 10.47
N GLN A 20 0.37 28.07 10.15
CA GLN A 20 -1.10 28.06 10.11
C GLN A 20 -1.54 27.62 8.71
N GLN A 21 -1.47 26.32 8.41
CA GLN A 21 -1.91 25.76 7.12
C GLN A 21 -3.10 24.82 7.34
N ASP A 22 -4.25 25.27 6.82
CA ASP A 22 -5.54 24.58 6.70
C ASP A 22 -6.01 23.78 7.92
N ARG A 23 -6.47 24.50 8.95
CA ARG A 23 -7.44 23.90 9.87
C ARG A 23 -8.73 23.71 9.09
N THR A 24 -8.99 22.47 8.68
CA THR A 24 -10.31 22.07 8.21
C THR A 24 -11.36 22.46 9.25
N ARG A 25 -12.60 22.67 8.81
CA ARG A 25 -13.72 23.03 9.69
C ARG A 25 -13.90 22.07 10.88
N TYR A 26 -13.38 20.85 10.76
CA TYR A 26 -13.55 19.76 11.70
C TYR A 26 -12.29 19.45 12.53
N ALA A 27 -11.22 20.24 12.38
CA ALA A 27 -9.98 20.04 13.12
C ALA A 27 -10.19 20.17 14.63
N LEU A 28 -9.76 19.16 15.38
CA LEU A 28 -9.92 19.12 16.84
C LEU A 28 -9.05 20.17 17.55
N SER A 29 -9.41 20.47 18.80
CA SER A 29 -8.49 21.19 19.68
C SER A 29 -7.30 20.30 20.05
N ALA A 30 -6.17 20.89 20.45
CA ALA A 30 -5.00 20.12 20.86
C ALA A 30 -5.31 19.20 22.07
N THR A 31 -6.11 19.69 23.02
CA THR A 31 -6.55 18.94 24.20
C THR A 31 -7.43 17.76 23.82
N GLU A 32 -8.49 17.98 23.03
CA GLU A 32 -9.40 16.92 22.60
C GLU A 32 -8.70 15.87 21.74
N HIS A 33 -7.80 16.30 20.85
CA HIS A 33 -6.96 15.42 20.05
C HIS A 33 -6.11 14.49 20.94
N GLN A 34 -5.48 15.05 21.98
CA GLN A 34 -4.63 14.30 22.89
C GLN A 34 -5.44 13.37 23.79
N GLN A 35 -6.61 13.81 24.28
CA GLN A 35 -7.52 12.99 25.06
C GLN A 35 -7.98 11.75 24.28
N ILE A 36 -8.43 11.90 23.03
CA ILE A 36 -8.82 10.76 22.18
C ILE A 36 -7.62 9.83 21.95
N PHE A 37 -6.41 10.38 21.79
CA PHE A 37 -5.22 9.55 21.63
C PHE A 37 -4.96 8.70 22.88
N ASP A 38 -4.93 9.32 24.06
CA ASP A 38 -4.55 8.67 25.32
C ASP A 38 -5.66 7.77 25.89
N GLU A 39 -6.91 8.20 25.80
CA GLU A 39 -8.06 7.54 26.44
C GLU A 39 -8.78 6.54 25.51
N ASP A 40 -8.73 6.73 24.18
CA ASP A 40 -9.42 5.86 23.25
C ASP A 40 -8.46 5.04 22.36
N ILE A 41 -7.51 5.70 21.67
CA ILE A 41 -6.64 5.03 20.68
C ILE A 41 -5.63 4.10 21.37
N VAL A 42 -4.93 4.59 22.40
CA VAL A 42 -3.92 3.78 23.11
C VAL A 42 -4.55 2.51 23.70
N PRO A 43 -5.66 2.55 24.46
CA PRO A 43 -6.27 1.35 25.04
C PRO A 43 -6.82 0.38 23.98
N ALA A 44 -7.40 0.90 22.89
CA ALA A 44 -8.01 0.08 21.86
C ALA A 44 -7.00 -0.59 20.91
N TYR A 45 -5.90 0.08 20.56
CA TYR A 45 -5.01 -0.36 19.48
C TYR A 45 -3.55 -0.59 19.89
N LEU A 46 -3.08 0.04 20.97
CA LEU A 46 -1.63 0.11 21.28
C LEU A 46 -1.26 -0.63 22.58
N THR A 47 -2.15 -1.46 23.11
CA THR A 47 -1.89 -2.30 24.28
C THR A 47 -1.16 -3.61 23.92
N GLY A 48 -0.54 -4.26 24.90
CA GLY A 48 0.10 -5.56 24.69
C GLY A 48 1.39 -5.53 23.86
N ILE A 49 2.06 -4.37 23.78
CA ILE A 49 3.34 -4.24 23.08
C ILE A 49 4.38 -5.16 23.72
N THR A 50 4.95 -6.04 22.91
CA THR A 50 6.09 -6.88 23.29
C THR A 50 7.38 -6.20 22.86
N PRO A 51 8.26 -5.79 23.79
CA PRO A 51 9.52 -5.15 23.45
C PRO A 51 10.50 -6.14 22.80
N HIS A 52 11.24 -5.68 21.78
CA HIS A 52 12.30 -6.45 21.13
C HIS A 52 13.64 -5.73 21.18
N GLU A 53 14.72 -6.50 21.34
CA GLU A 53 16.08 -5.96 21.20
C GLU A 53 16.35 -5.46 19.79
N ARG A 54 15.82 -6.15 18.77
CA ARG A 54 15.92 -5.79 17.35
C ARG A 54 14.53 -5.67 16.75
N PRO A 55 13.83 -4.55 17.00
CA PRO A 55 12.45 -4.41 16.57
C PRO A 55 12.33 -4.24 15.05
N VAL A 56 11.18 -4.65 14.52
CA VAL A 56 10.88 -4.68 13.09
C VAL A 56 9.64 -3.85 12.80
N VAL A 57 9.70 -3.03 11.75
CA VAL A 57 8.51 -2.40 11.14
C VAL A 57 8.32 -2.96 9.74
N VAL A 58 7.12 -3.46 9.47
CA VAL A 58 6.72 -3.95 8.14
C VAL A 58 5.68 -3.02 7.54
N TYR A 59 6.00 -2.39 6.42
CA TYR A 59 5.06 -1.60 5.66
C TYR A 59 4.30 -2.48 4.67
N VAL A 60 2.98 -2.56 4.79
CA VAL A 60 2.10 -3.21 3.80
C VAL A 60 1.57 -2.11 2.87
N MET A 61 2.18 -1.99 1.70
CA MET A 61 1.97 -0.89 0.76
C MET A 61 1.06 -1.25 -0.40
N GLY A 62 0.25 -0.28 -0.82
CA GLY A 62 -0.51 -0.35 -2.06
C GLY A 62 -1.62 0.68 -2.10
N GLN A 63 -2.16 0.93 -3.29
CA GLN A 63 -3.27 1.87 -3.48
C GLN A 63 -4.54 1.45 -2.69
N PRO A 64 -5.49 2.37 -2.43
CA PRO A 64 -6.81 2.01 -1.91
C PRO A 64 -7.45 0.86 -2.70
N GLY A 65 -8.06 -0.09 -2.00
CA GLY A 65 -8.68 -1.26 -2.62
C GLY A 65 -7.71 -2.34 -3.10
N SER A 66 -6.39 -2.20 -2.96
CA SER A 66 -5.45 -3.28 -3.31
C SER A 66 -5.59 -4.54 -2.45
N GLY A 67 -6.10 -4.41 -1.21
CA GLY A 67 -6.27 -5.52 -0.27
C GLY A 67 -5.29 -5.53 0.91
N LYS A 68 -4.64 -4.38 1.19
CA LYS A 68 -3.67 -4.22 2.30
C LYS A 68 -4.14 -4.83 3.61
N SER A 69 -5.37 -4.53 4.03
CA SER A 69 -5.90 -4.95 5.32
C SER A 69 -5.88 -6.47 5.47
N ARG A 70 -6.36 -7.19 4.46
CA ARG A 70 -6.31 -8.66 4.44
C ARG A 70 -4.87 -9.19 4.47
N SER A 71 -3.95 -8.57 3.73
CA SER A 71 -2.53 -8.96 3.76
C SER A 71 -1.87 -8.66 5.10
N ALA A 72 -2.20 -7.53 5.73
CA ALA A 72 -1.73 -7.14 7.05
C ALA A 72 -2.26 -8.09 8.13
N ASP A 73 -3.53 -8.49 8.08
CA ASP A 73 -4.12 -9.51 8.97
C ASP A 73 -3.36 -10.84 8.89
N GLN A 74 -3.15 -11.33 7.66
CA GLN A 74 -2.44 -12.59 7.45
C GLN A 74 -0.99 -12.51 7.91
N LEU A 75 -0.33 -11.37 7.67
CA LEU A 75 1.04 -11.12 8.15
C LEU A 75 1.10 -11.05 9.68
N GLN A 76 0.15 -10.36 10.31
CA GLN A 76 0.06 -10.28 11.77
C GLN A 76 -0.16 -11.68 12.37
N HIS A 77 -1.00 -12.50 11.76
CA HIS A 77 -1.20 -13.89 12.18
C HIS A 77 0.06 -14.75 12.02
N ALA A 78 0.80 -14.57 10.92
CA ALA A 78 2.06 -15.27 10.68
C ALA A 78 3.16 -14.84 11.67
N LEU A 79 3.17 -13.57 12.06
CA LEU A 79 4.13 -12.97 13.00
C LEU A 79 3.63 -12.97 14.45
N ARG A 80 2.55 -13.69 14.78
CA ARG A 80 1.91 -13.66 16.11
C ARG A 80 2.86 -13.91 17.28
N ALA A 81 3.90 -14.71 17.09
CA ALA A 81 4.91 -15.00 18.11
C ALA A 81 5.76 -13.77 18.49
N ARG A 82 5.85 -12.78 17.59
CA ARG A 82 6.52 -11.50 17.84
C ARG A 82 5.56 -10.44 18.42
N GLY A 83 4.25 -10.66 18.30
CA GLY A 83 3.21 -9.74 18.80
C GLY A 83 3.25 -8.33 18.18
N PRO A 84 3.29 -8.18 16.84
CA PRO A 84 3.35 -6.85 16.23
C PRO A 84 2.03 -6.08 16.36
N ILE A 85 2.12 -4.78 16.64
CA ILE A 85 0.99 -3.85 16.61
C ILE A 85 0.68 -3.47 15.17
N ARG A 86 -0.58 -3.60 14.76
CA ARG A 86 -1.03 -3.15 13.45
C ARG A 86 -1.55 -1.72 13.53
N ILE A 87 -1.05 -0.85 12.66
CA ILE A 87 -1.54 0.51 12.50
C ILE A 87 -2.21 0.65 11.13
N CYS A 88 -3.48 1.05 11.15
CA CYS A 88 -4.28 1.35 9.97
C CYS A 88 -4.93 2.73 10.12
N GLY A 89 -4.68 3.62 9.16
CA GLY A 89 -5.25 4.97 9.21
C GLY A 89 -6.78 5.02 9.07
N ASP A 90 -7.43 3.98 8.51
CA ASP A 90 -8.90 3.92 8.46
C ASP A 90 -9.50 3.67 9.87
N ASP A 91 -8.77 2.97 10.76
CA ASP A 91 -9.21 2.71 12.15
C ASP A 91 -9.21 4.02 12.97
N PHE A 92 -8.17 4.84 12.82
CA PHE A 92 -8.08 6.12 13.53
C PHE A 92 -9.04 7.18 12.99
N LYS A 93 -9.49 7.09 11.73
CA LYS A 93 -10.59 7.93 11.24
C LYS A 93 -11.88 7.66 12.01
N ALA A 94 -12.17 6.41 12.35
CA ALA A 94 -13.37 6.03 13.07
C ALA A 94 -13.42 6.64 14.49
N MET A 95 -12.25 6.96 15.06
CA MET A 95 -12.13 7.61 16.37
C MET A 95 -12.46 9.11 16.34
N HIS A 96 -12.49 9.73 15.16
CA HIS A 96 -12.79 11.15 15.07
C HIS A 96 -14.30 11.42 15.30
N PRO A 97 -14.70 12.28 16.27
CA PRO A 97 -16.10 12.46 16.66
C PRO A 97 -17.04 12.84 15.51
N ASN A 98 -16.53 13.61 14.54
CA ASN A 98 -17.29 14.05 13.38
C ASN A 98 -17.33 13.06 12.21
N TYR A 99 -16.54 11.98 12.21
CA TYR A 99 -16.34 11.16 11.00
C TYR A 99 -17.60 10.46 10.53
N HIS A 100 -18.34 9.79 11.42
CA HIS A 100 -19.59 9.12 11.05
C HIS A 100 -20.64 10.09 10.48
N ARG A 101 -20.72 11.32 11.00
CA ARG A 101 -21.61 12.36 10.46
C ARG A 101 -21.14 12.85 9.09
N LEU A 102 -19.83 13.01 8.91
CA LEU A 102 -19.24 13.38 7.63
C LEU A 102 -19.47 12.31 6.57
N LEU A 103 -19.41 11.02 6.92
CA LEU A 103 -19.70 9.93 5.98
C LEU A 103 -21.15 9.96 5.47
N ARG A 104 -22.11 10.39 6.30
CA ARG A 104 -23.52 10.52 5.88
C ARG A 104 -23.79 11.72 4.99
N THR A 105 -23.07 12.83 5.19
CA THR A 105 -23.34 14.11 4.52
C THR A 105 -22.41 14.37 3.34
N HIS A 106 -21.14 13.97 3.45
CA HIS A 106 -20.09 14.20 2.48
C HIS A 106 -19.19 12.95 2.33
N PRO A 107 -19.73 11.78 1.92
CA PRO A 107 -19.02 10.50 1.90
C PRO A 107 -17.74 10.50 1.06
N ARG A 108 -17.60 11.42 0.10
CA ARG A 108 -16.43 11.53 -0.77
C ARG A 108 -15.29 12.35 -0.16
N THR A 109 -15.60 13.35 0.66
CA THR A 109 -14.62 14.29 1.23
C THR A 109 -14.37 14.09 2.72
N ALA A 110 -15.18 13.30 3.42
CA ALA A 110 -15.11 13.05 4.86
C ALA A 110 -13.68 12.79 5.37
N GLY A 111 -12.90 11.95 4.67
CA GLY A 111 -11.52 11.64 5.07
C GLY A 111 -10.53 12.81 4.88
N THR A 112 -10.78 13.72 3.94
CA THR A 112 -9.96 14.93 3.75
C THR A 112 -10.25 15.94 4.86
N GLU A 113 -11.51 16.08 5.26
CA GLU A 113 -11.95 17.00 6.32
C GLU A 113 -11.32 16.71 7.68
N ILE A 114 -10.92 15.47 7.96
CA ILE A 114 -10.31 15.08 9.25
C ILE A 114 -8.85 14.63 9.09
N ARG A 115 -8.23 14.92 7.93
CA ARG A 115 -6.92 14.37 7.57
C ARG A 115 -5.82 14.75 8.55
N GLY A 116 -5.83 16.00 9.01
CA GLY A 116 -4.86 16.50 9.97
C GLY A 116 -4.84 15.67 11.25
N ASP A 117 -6.02 15.38 11.82
CA ASP A 117 -6.13 14.65 13.08
C ASP A 117 -5.73 13.18 12.95
N TYR A 118 -6.30 12.43 11.99
CA TYR A 118 -5.96 11.00 11.92
C TYR A 118 -4.50 10.75 11.50
N ARG A 119 -3.88 11.61 10.67
CA ARG A 119 -2.45 11.48 10.33
C ARG A 119 -1.55 11.77 11.54
N ARG A 120 -1.92 12.76 12.37
CA ARG A 120 -1.22 13.04 13.63
C ARG A 120 -1.34 11.87 14.60
N TRP A 121 -2.52 11.26 14.74
CA TRP A 121 -2.69 10.04 15.53
C TRP A 121 -1.87 8.85 14.98
N CYS A 122 -1.78 8.65 13.67
CA CYS A 122 -0.86 7.66 13.09
C CYS A 122 0.59 7.91 13.53
N THR A 123 1.05 9.16 13.43
CA THR A 123 2.41 9.55 13.83
C THR A 123 2.65 9.33 15.33
N GLN A 124 1.68 9.70 16.17
CA GLN A 124 1.74 9.47 17.62
C GLN A 124 1.73 7.98 17.97
N ALA A 125 0.92 7.16 17.28
CA ALA A 125 0.88 5.72 17.48
C ALA A 125 2.20 5.04 17.09
N GLU A 126 2.77 5.41 15.93
CA GLU A 126 4.10 4.95 15.51
C GLU A 126 5.17 5.32 16.54
N ALA A 127 5.16 6.56 17.04
CA ALA A 127 6.08 7.02 18.07
C ALA A 127 5.89 6.28 19.40
N TYR A 128 4.64 6.03 19.80
CA TYR A 128 4.29 5.30 21.02
C TYR A 128 4.84 3.87 20.98
N VAL A 129 4.55 3.11 19.91
CA VAL A 129 5.06 1.73 19.79
C VAL A 129 6.59 1.71 19.69
N ARG A 130 7.18 2.68 18.99
CA ARG A 130 8.64 2.84 18.88
C ARG A 130 9.31 3.11 20.23
N ALA A 131 8.72 3.97 21.07
CA ALA A 131 9.22 4.25 22.42
C ALA A 131 9.23 3.00 23.31
N HIS A 132 8.30 2.07 23.06
CA HIS A 132 8.20 0.79 23.76
C HIS A 132 8.96 -0.36 23.05
N ARG A 133 9.71 -0.06 21.98
CA ARG A 133 10.47 -1.04 21.16
C ARG A 133 9.62 -2.18 20.62
N GLY A 134 8.35 -1.92 20.33
CA GLY A 134 7.44 -2.91 19.73
C GLY A 134 7.69 -3.11 18.25
N ASP A 135 7.31 -4.28 17.74
CA ASP A 135 7.22 -4.52 16.29
C ASP A 135 5.93 -3.92 15.72
N LEU A 136 5.97 -3.48 14.47
CA LEU A 136 4.82 -2.86 13.79
C LEU A 136 4.51 -3.50 12.43
N ILE A 137 3.22 -3.52 12.11
CA ILE A 137 2.71 -3.66 10.74
C ILE A 137 1.93 -2.41 10.39
N ILE A 138 2.41 -1.63 9.41
CA ILE A 138 1.80 -0.35 9.03
C ILE A 138 1.15 -0.51 7.65
N GLU A 139 -0.16 -0.32 7.57
CA GLU A 139 -0.84 -0.22 6.28
C GLU A 139 -0.63 1.15 5.65
N ALA A 140 0.11 1.19 4.55
CA ALA A 140 0.50 2.43 3.90
C ALA A 140 -0.06 2.56 2.48
N ALA A 141 -0.57 3.74 2.16
CA ALA A 141 -0.95 4.14 0.81
C ALA A 141 -0.33 5.52 0.54
N PRO A 142 1.00 5.60 0.40
CA PRO A 142 1.70 6.87 0.25
C PRO A 142 1.26 7.56 -1.05
N ALA A 143 0.99 8.86 -0.98
CA ALA A 143 0.64 9.66 -2.16
C ALA A 143 1.87 10.16 -2.93
N ASP A 144 3.04 10.13 -2.30
CA ASP A 144 4.34 10.49 -2.85
C ASP A 144 5.47 9.84 -2.01
N VAL A 145 6.72 10.15 -2.36
CA VAL A 145 7.92 9.61 -1.70
C VAL A 145 8.10 10.16 -0.29
N ASP A 146 7.75 11.42 -0.06
CA ASP A 146 7.93 12.10 1.23
C ASP A 146 6.95 11.56 2.28
N ASP A 147 5.70 11.27 1.87
CA ASP A 147 4.68 10.61 2.70
C ASP A 147 5.20 9.28 3.28
N PHE A 148 5.99 8.51 2.53
CA PHE A 148 6.63 7.28 3.04
C PHE A 148 7.79 7.58 4.00
N TRP A 149 8.71 8.46 3.60
CA TRP A 149 9.90 8.73 4.40
C TRP A 149 9.61 9.46 5.71
N ALA A 150 8.54 10.25 5.77
CA ALA A 150 8.08 10.88 7.00
C ALA A 150 7.79 9.85 8.11
N SER A 151 7.31 8.64 7.74
CA SER A 151 7.15 7.52 8.68
C SER A 151 8.43 6.71 8.85
N ALA A 152 9.13 6.39 7.75
CA ALA A 152 10.25 5.44 7.78
C ALA A 152 11.54 5.98 8.43
N LEU A 153 11.86 7.28 8.27
CA LEU A 153 13.09 7.86 8.81
C LEU A 153 13.19 7.75 10.34
N PRO A 154 12.15 8.09 11.13
CA PRO A 154 12.18 7.87 12.58
C PRO A 154 12.47 6.42 13.01
N PHE A 155 12.05 5.43 12.23
CA PHE A 155 12.37 4.02 12.52
C PHE A 155 13.83 3.69 12.21
N ILE A 156 14.41 4.26 11.14
CA ILE A 156 15.84 4.11 10.83
C ILE A 156 16.70 4.66 11.97
N GLU A 157 16.37 5.86 12.44
CA GLU A 157 17.05 6.54 13.55
C GLU A 157 16.97 5.73 14.85
N ALA A 158 15.83 5.10 15.11
CA ALA A 158 15.64 4.21 16.26
C ALA A 158 16.24 2.80 16.09
N GLY A 159 16.92 2.52 14.98
CA GLY A 159 17.62 1.25 14.75
C GLY A 159 16.70 0.08 14.37
N TYR A 160 15.49 0.35 13.88
CA TYR A 160 14.57 -0.69 13.43
C TYR A 160 15.07 -1.38 12.16
N ARG A 161 14.73 -2.66 12.04
CA ARG A 161 14.73 -3.36 10.75
C ARG A 161 13.46 -2.96 10.00
N ILE A 162 13.61 -2.54 8.74
CA ILE A 162 12.49 -2.09 7.91
C ILE A 162 12.27 -3.08 6.78
N GLU A 163 11.07 -3.64 6.71
CA GLU A 163 10.63 -4.50 5.60
C GLU A 163 9.44 -3.86 4.88
N ILE A 164 9.36 -4.06 3.57
CA ILE A 164 8.28 -3.53 2.75
C ILE A 164 7.61 -4.67 1.99
N VAL A 165 6.31 -4.79 2.13
CA VAL A 165 5.45 -5.70 1.36
C VAL A 165 4.57 -4.86 0.44
N VAL A 166 4.75 -4.99 -0.86
CA VAL A 166 4.04 -4.22 -1.89
C VAL A 166 2.99 -5.11 -2.55
N LEU A 167 1.73 -4.66 -2.52
CA LEU A 167 0.64 -5.30 -3.26
C LEU A 167 0.63 -4.82 -4.72
N ALA A 168 1.00 -5.71 -5.64
CA ALA A 168 0.87 -5.50 -7.07
C ALA A 168 -0.54 -5.92 -7.53
N VAL A 169 -1.36 -4.91 -7.85
CA VAL A 169 -2.77 -5.08 -8.24
C VAL A 169 -3.08 -4.12 -9.38
N ARG A 170 -3.79 -4.59 -10.41
CA ARG A 170 -4.26 -3.75 -11.52
C ARG A 170 -5.10 -2.59 -11.02
N ALA A 171 -5.07 -1.47 -11.75
CA ALA A 171 -5.85 -0.29 -11.38
C ALA A 171 -7.37 -0.58 -11.36
N ALA A 172 -7.87 -1.33 -12.34
CA ALA A 172 -9.27 -1.73 -12.40
C ALA A 172 -9.69 -2.56 -11.17
N ASP A 173 -8.90 -3.59 -10.82
CA ASP A 173 -9.18 -4.49 -9.70
C ASP A 173 -9.17 -3.76 -8.35
N SER A 174 -8.24 -2.82 -8.15
CA SER A 174 -8.18 -2.03 -6.91
C SER A 174 -9.29 -0.98 -6.84
N ARG A 175 -9.61 -0.28 -7.94
CA ARG A 175 -10.75 0.64 -7.96
C ARG A 175 -12.08 -0.08 -7.75
N GLN A 176 -12.31 -1.22 -8.42
CA GLN A 176 -13.49 -2.04 -8.17
C GLN A 176 -13.56 -2.46 -6.69
N GLY A 177 -12.43 -2.85 -6.10
CA GLY A 177 -12.36 -3.15 -4.66
C GLY A 177 -12.80 -1.99 -3.76
N THR A 178 -12.51 -0.74 -4.13
CA THR A 178 -13.00 0.42 -3.37
C THR A 178 -14.51 0.61 -3.49
N ALA A 179 -15.08 0.43 -4.69
CA ALA A 179 -16.52 0.53 -4.92
C ALA A 179 -17.28 -0.61 -4.24
N HIS A 180 -16.73 -1.83 -4.30
CA HIS A 180 -17.29 -3.01 -3.64
C HIS A 180 -17.31 -2.86 -2.12
N ARG A 181 -16.24 -2.37 -1.50
CA ARG A 181 -16.23 -2.07 -0.07
C ARG A 181 -17.30 -1.02 0.30
N TYR A 182 -17.45 0.02 -0.51
CA TYR A 182 -18.48 1.03 -0.28
C TYR A 182 -19.90 0.44 -0.34
N MET A 183 -20.18 -0.37 -1.36
CA MET A 183 -21.46 -1.07 -1.52
C MET A 183 -21.78 -1.96 -0.32
N LEU A 184 -20.84 -2.81 0.11
CA LEU A 184 -21.05 -3.74 1.23
C LEU A 184 -21.39 -3.00 2.53
N LEU A 185 -20.66 -1.91 2.83
CA LEU A 185 -20.93 -1.11 4.03
C LEU A 185 -22.30 -0.43 3.96
N GLN A 186 -22.68 0.11 2.80
CA GLN A 186 -24.02 0.69 2.60
C GLN A 186 -25.14 -0.35 2.79
N GLN A 187 -24.96 -1.57 2.28
CA GLN A 187 -25.92 -2.66 2.45
C GLN A 187 -26.07 -3.09 3.93
N GLN A 188 -25.02 -2.90 4.73
CA GLN A 188 -25.04 -3.13 6.17
C GLN A 188 -25.59 -1.94 6.98
N GLY A 189 -26.05 -0.88 6.32
CA GLY A 189 -26.51 0.35 6.97
C GLY A 189 -25.39 1.14 7.65
N MET A 190 -24.13 0.85 7.34
CA MET A 190 -22.97 1.53 7.90
C MET A 190 -22.58 2.72 7.03
N PRO A 191 -22.34 3.92 7.62
CA PRO A 191 -21.80 5.05 6.88
C PRO A 191 -20.50 4.65 6.16
N ALA A 192 -20.40 4.92 4.87
CA ALA A 192 -19.30 4.45 4.04
C ALA A 192 -18.63 5.60 3.27
N ARG A 193 -17.32 5.49 3.05
CA ARG A 193 -16.56 6.42 2.22
C ARG A 193 -16.46 5.87 0.81
N PHE A 194 -16.90 6.64 -0.19
CA PHE A 194 -16.57 6.34 -1.58
C PHE A 194 -15.20 6.93 -1.90
N THR A 195 -14.24 6.09 -2.26
CA THR A 195 -12.88 6.54 -2.57
C THR A 195 -12.86 7.19 -3.95
N SER A 196 -12.39 8.44 -4.05
CA SER A 196 -12.29 9.12 -5.33
C SER A 196 -11.22 8.50 -6.23
N ALA A 197 -11.44 8.58 -7.55
CA ALA A 197 -10.46 8.19 -8.56
C ALA A 197 -9.11 8.88 -8.34
N ALA A 198 -9.11 10.20 -8.13
CA ALA A 198 -7.90 10.97 -7.88
C ALA A 198 -7.13 10.50 -6.62
N GLY A 199 -7.83 10.23 -5.52
CA GLY A 199 -7.21 9.74 -4.29
C GLY A 199 -6.62 8.34 -4.43
N HIS A 200 -7.29 7.48 -5.22
CA HIS A 200 -6.75 6.17 -5.59
C HIS A 200 -5.50 6.29 -6.47
N ASP A 201 -5.58 7.09 -7.54
CA ASP A 201 -4.57 7.17 -8.58
C ASP A 201 -3.27 7.84 -8.11
N ALA A 202 -3.37 8.82 -7.21
CA ALA A 202 -2.20 9.40 -6.56
C ALA A 202 -1.36 8.31 -5.89
N CYS A 203 -2.00 7.46 -5.07
CA CYS A 203 -1.31 6.35 -4.40
C CYS A 203 -0.83 5.28 -5.39
N TYR A 204 -1.62 4.99 -6.43
CA TYR A 204 -1.27 4.02 -7.45
C TYR A 204 0.00 4.42 -8.20
N SER A 205 0.07 5.69 -8.61
CA SER A 205 1.13 6.25 -9.45
C SER A 205 2.41 6.54 -8.66
N ALA A 206 2.29 6.86 -7.37
CA ALA A 206 3.44 7.10 -6.50
C ALA A 206 4.24 5.83 -6.18
N LEU A 207 3.57 4.67 -6.14
CA LEU A 207 4.16 3.43 -5.62
C LEU A 207 5.49 3.02 -6.28
N PRO A 208 5.67 3.09 -7.62
CA PRO A 208 6.97 2.82 -8.23
C PRO A 208 8.08 3.75 -7.74
N SER A 209 7.82 5.06 -7.60
CA SER A 209 8.79 6.02 -7.10
C SER A 209 9.16 5.78 -5.63
N VAL A 210 8.17 5.41 -4.80
CA VAL A 210 8.41 5.02 -3.40
C VAL A 210 9.32 3.80 -3.33
N ILE A 211 9.05 2.77 -4.13
CA ILE A 211 9.87 1.55 -4.18
C ILE A 211 11.29 1.86 -4.67
N ALA A 212 11.43 2.63 -5.75
CA ALA A 212 12.74 3.01 -6.26
C ALA A 212 13.57 3.77 -5.22
N SER A 213 12.94 4.70 -4.50
CA SER A 213 13.58 5.44 -3.41
C SER A 213 13.98 4.52 -2.24
N ALA A 214 13.10 3.59 -1.85
CA ALA A 214 13.37 2.63 -0.79
C ALA A 214 14.51 1.65 -1.14
N LEU A 215 14.56 1.15 -2.37
CA LEU A 215 15.64 0.25 -2.86
C LEU A 215 17.01 0.93 -2.82
N ALA A 216 17.06 2.23 -3.08
CA ALA A 216 18.30 3.00 -3.06
C ALA A 216 18.82 3.27 -1.64
N HIS A 217 18.02 3.02 -0.59
CA HIS A 217 18.37 3.36 0.77
C HIS A 217 18.92 2.15 1.54
N PRO A 218 20.16 2.21 2.10
CA PRO A 218 20.86 1.05 2.65
C PRO A 218 20.23 0.47 3.94
N ARG A 219 19.28 1.20 4.55
CA ARG A 219 18.58 0.78 5.78
C ARG A 219 17.27 0.03 5.54
N ILE A 220 16.81 -0.05 4.29
CA ILE A 220 15.68 -0.90 3.92
C ILE A 220 16.19 -2.33 3.78
N SER A 221 15.64 -3.24 4.59
CA SER A 221 16.17 -4.61 4.70
C SER A 221 15.68 -5.51 3.56
N SER A 222 14.42 -5.36 3.17
CA SER A 222 13.83 -6.10 2.06
C SER A 222 12.60 -5.41 1.48
N ILE A 223 12.35 -5.68 0.20
CA ILE A 223 11.10 -5.36 -0.48
C ILE A 223 10.56 -6.64 -1.13
N LEU A 224 9.34 -7.02 -0.76
CA LEU A 224 8.61 -8.16 -1.30
C LEU A 224 7.39 -7.65 -2.09
N VAL A 225 7.32 -8.00 -3.37
CA VAL A 225 6.14 -7.74 -4.21
C VAL A 225 5.25 -8.98 -4.18
N ILE A 226 3.97 -8.79 -3.90
CA ILE A 226 2.97 -9.86 -3.83
C ILE A 226 1.74 -9.56 -4.69
N ARG A 227 1.04 -10.60 -5.13
CA ARG A 227 -0.36 -10.49 -5.57
C ARG A 227 -1.30 -10.48 -4.36
N ARG A 228 -2.58 -10.19 -4.62
CA ARG A 228 -3.66 -10.52 -3.67
C ARG A 228 -3.57 -12.00 -3.28
N GLY A 229 -3.77 -12.30 -1.99
CA GLY A 229 -3.66 -13.66 -1.44
C GLY A 229 -2.26 -14.07 -0.97
N LEU A 230 -1.33 -13.11 -0.84
CA LEU A 230 0.06 -13.33 -0.38
C LEU A 230 0.92 -14.20 -1.31
N THR A 231 0.55 -14.34 -2.59
CA THR A 231 1.43 -15.02 -3.55
C THR A 231 2.65 -14.14 -3.82
N PRO A 232 3.87 -14.59 -3.48
CA PRO A 232 5.08 -13.81 -3.75
C PRO A 232 5.35 -13.77 -5.25
N LEU A 233 5.67 -12.58 -5.76
CA LEU A 233 6.09 -12.38 -7.14
C LEU A 233 7.59 -12.19 -7.23
N HIS A 234 8.14 -11.33 -6.37
CA HIS A 234 9.55 -10.99 -6.39
C HIS A 234 10.00 -10.45 -5.04
N ARG A 235 11.26 -10.67 -4.69
CA ARG A 235 11.86 -10.16 -3.45
C ARG A 235 13.26 -9.64 -3.73
N ALA A 236 13.54 -8.43 -3.26
CA ALA A 236 14.90 -7.90 -3.15
C ALA A 236 15.28 -7.70 -1.69
N GLU A 237 16.55 -7.93 -1.39
CA GLU A 237 17.16 -7.65 -0.08
C GLU A 237 18.19 -6.53 -0.22
N ALA A 238 18.58 -5.90 0.89
CA ALA A 238 19.57 -4.82 0.90
C ALA A 238 20.91 -5.20 0.22
N SER A 239 21.27 -6.48 0.24
CA SER A 239 22.49 -7.04 -0.36
C SER A 239 22.40 -7.32 -1.86
N THR A 240 21.24 -7.13 -2.49
CA THR A 240 21.04 -7.43 -3.92
C THR A 240 21.70 -6.38 -4.82
N SER A 241 22.16 -6.79 -6.01
CA SER A 241 22.73 -5.86 -6.99
C SER A 241 21.68 -4.88 -7.48
N ARG A 242 22.10 -3.70 -7.98
CA ARG A 242 21.18 -2.69 -8.52
C ARG A 242 20.32 -3.22 -9.67
N GLU A 243 20.85 -4.14 -10.47
CA GLU A 243 20.12 -4.84 -11.53
C GLU A 243 19.02 -5.75 -10.96
N ALA A 244 19.31 -6.49 -9.89
CA ALA A 244 18.33 -7.31 -9.18
C ALA A 244 17.31 -6.49 -8.38
N GLN A 245 17.62 -5.24 -8.05
CA GLN A 245 16.64 -4.31 -7.48
C GLN A 245 15.65 -3.82 -8.55
N GLN A 246 16.10 -3.62 -9.79
CA GLN A 246 15.23 -3.21 -10.90
C GLN A 246 14.13 -4.24 -11.20
N THR A 247 14.39 -5.53 -11.01
CA THR A 247 13.41 -6.60 -11.23
C THR A 247 12.21 -6.55 -10.27
N VAL A 248 12.31 -5.86 -9.13
CA VAL A 248 11.18 -5.57 -8.22
C VAL A 248 10.16 -4.66 -8.90
N LEU A 249 10.64 -3.58 -9.54
CA LEU A 249 9.79 -2.62 -10.24
C LEU A 249 9.16 -3.28 -11.47
N ASP A 250 9.94 -4.08 -12.20
CA ASP A 250 9.46 -4.83 -13.35
C ASP A 250 8.37 -5.82 -12.95
N ALA A 251 8.52 -6.53 -11.82
CA ALA A 251 7.48 -7.42 -11.29
C ALA A 251 6.19 -6.68 -10.92
N LEU A 252 6.30 -5.48 -10.33
CA LEU A 252 5.14 -4.63 -10.04
C LEU A 252 4.42 -4.21 -11.33
N VAL A 253 5.16 -3.74 -12.33
CA VAL A 253 4.61 -3.27 -13.61
C VAL A 253 4.00 -4.44 -14.39
N ALA A 254 4.70 -5.57 -14.46
CA ALA A 254 4.26 -6.78 -15.13
C ALA A 254 2.92 -7.27 -14.55
N GLU A 255 2.77 -7.27 -13.22
CA GLU A 255 1.50 -7.67 -12.62
C GLU A 255 0.38 -6.66 -12.85
N ARG A 256 0.69 -5.36 -12.78
CA ARG A 256 -0.28 -4.28 -13.03
C ARG A 256 -0.83 -4.28 -14.46
N THR A 257 -0.06 -4.79 -15.41
CA THR A 257 -0.39 -4.83 -16.85
C THR A 257 -0.72 -6.25 -17.35
N ARG A 258 -0.70 -7.24 -16.46
CA ARG A 258 -0.97 -8.64 -16.83
C ARG A 258 -2.39 -8.77 -17.40
N PRO A 259 -2.60 -9.45 -18.54
CA PRO A 259 -3.93 -9.77 -19.03
C PRO A 259 -4.77 -10.56 -18.02
N TYR A 260 -6.09 -10.38 -18.05
CA TYR A 260 -7.01 -11.19 -17.27
C TYR A 260 -7.05 -12.62 -17.80
N THR A 261 -7.11 -13.60 -16.91
CA THR A 261 -7.61 -14.94 -17.27
C THR A 261 -9.13 -14.90 -17.46
N SER A 262 -9.71 -15.88 -18.17
CA SER A 262 -11.16 -15.97 -18.36
C SER A 262 -11.93 -16.00 -17.03
N ALA A 263 -11.40 -16.70 -16.02
CA ALA A 263 -11.99 -16.76 -14.69
C ALA A 263 -11.94 -15.41 -13.97
N GLU A 264 -10.79 -14.73 -14.00
CA GLU A 264 -10.65 -13.39 -13.40
C GLU A 264 -11.57 -12.37 -14.10
N ALA A 265 -11.66 -12.41 -15.43
CA ALA A 265 -12.54 -11.53 -16.20
C ALA A 265 -14.01 -11.79 -15.85
N ALA A 266 -14.44 -13.06 -15.78
CA ALA A 266 -15.80 -13.41 -15.40
C ALA A 266 -16.16 -12.93 -13.98
N THR A 267 -15.26 -13.12 -13.01
CA THR A 267 -15.44 -12.60 -11.64
C THR A 267 -15.53 -11.07 -11.63
N PHE A 268 -14.63 -10.38 -12.33
CA PHE A 268 -14.65 -8.92 -12.41
C PHE A 268 -15.96 -8.41 -13.00
N LEU A 269 -16.42 -8.99 -14.12
CA LEU A 269 -17.67 -8.61 -14.78
C LEU A 269 -18.90 -8.87 -13.90
N ALA A 270 -18.94 -10.00 -13.18
CA ALA A 270 -20.02 -10.29 -12.24
C ALA A 270 -20.13 -9.21 -11.14
N VAL A 271 -19.00 -8.81 -10.57
CA VAL A 271 -18.95 -7.72 -9.57
C VAL A 271 -19.33 -6.37 -10.20
N GLN A 272 -18.94 -6.08 -11.44
CA GLN A 272 -19.39 -4.85 -12.13
C GLN A 272 -20.91 -4.80 -12.28
N ILE A 273 -21.55 -5.91 -12.65
CA ILE A 273 -23.01 -6.00 -12.78
C ILE A 273 -23.68 -5.78 -11.42
N GLU A 274 -23.16 -6.38 -10.36
CA GLU A 274 -23.67 -6.18 -9.00
C GLU A 274 -23.55 -4.72 -8.57
N LEU A 275 -22.37 -4.11 -8.75
CA LEU A 275 -22.13 -2.71 -8.42
C LEU A 275 -23.04 -1.77 -9.20
N ALA A 276 -23.25 -2.02 -10.49
CA ALA A 276 -24.12 -1.20 -11.32
C ALA A 276 -25.57 -1.23 -10.83
N ARG A 277 -26.04 -2.36 -10.28
CA ARG A 277 -27.38 -2.47 -9.69
C ARG A 277 -27.45 -1.77 -8.33
N ALA A 278 -26.43 -1.95 -7.49
CA ALA A 278 -26.44 -1.47 -6.11
C ALA A 278 -26.11 0.03 -5.99
N LEU A 279 -25.38 0.61 -6.95
CA LEU A 279 -24.88 1.98 -6.93
C LEU A 279 -25.31 2.78 -8.17
N PRO A 280 -26.62 3.06 -8.35
CA PRO A 280 -27.13 3.78 -9.53
C PRO A 280 -26.52 5.19 -9.68
N ASP A 281 -26.14 5.85 -8.58
CA ASP A 281 -25.55 7.19 -8.62
C ASP A 281 -24.04 7.19 -8.96
N HIS A 282 -23.43 6.02 -9.20
CA HIS A 282 -21.98 5.87 -9.43
C HIS A 282 -21.65 5.26 -10.80
N GLN A 283 -22.58 5.27 -11.76
CA GLN A 283 -22.39 4.65 -13.09
C GLN A 283 -21.19 5.22 -13.85
N ALA A 284 -20.92 6.52 -13.69
CA ALA A 284 -19.79 7.17 -14.34
C ALA A 284 -18.46 6.57 -13.86
N GLU A 285 -18.30 6.38 -12.55
CA GLU A 285 -17.11 5.75 -11.98
C GLU A 285 -17.01 4.28 -12.34
N LEU A 286 -18.12 3.53 -12.32
CA LEU A 286 -18.12 2.13 -12.72
C LEU A 286 -17.73 1.96 -14.19
N SER A 287 -18.18 2.85 -15.07
CA SER A 287 -17.78 2.89 -16.48
C SER A 287 -16.28 3.17 -16.65
N GLN A 288 -15.72 4.08 -15.85
CA GLN A 288 -14.26 4.32 -15.84
C GLN A 288 -13.48 3.10 -15.35
N ILE A 289 -13.99 2.38 -14.34
CA ILE A 289 -13.37 1.15 -13.85
C ILE A 289 -13.39 0.07 -14.94
N MET A 290 -14.51 -0.07 -15.67
CA MET A 290 -14.59 -0.99 -16.81
C MET A 290 -13.58 -0.62 -17.90
N ALA A 291 -13.48 0.66 -18.27
CA ALA A 291 -12.55 1.13 -19.29
C ALA A 291 -11.07 0.81 -18.98
N LEU A 292 -10.70 0.76 -17.70
CA LEU A 292 -9.35 0.32 -17.27
C LEU A 292 -9.14 -1.20 -17.42
N ALA A 293 -10.20 -2.00 -17.32
CA ALA A 293 -10.12 -3.45 -17.40
C ALA A 293 -10.16 -3.96 -18.85
N THR A 294 -10.97 -3.33 -19.70
CA THR A 294 -11.27 -3.78 -21.07
C THR A 294 -10.01 -4.12 -21.89
N PRO A 295 -8.97 -3.27 -21.99
CA PRO A 295 -7.79 -3.59 -22.80
C PRO A 295 -7.06 -4.86 -22.33
N LEU A 296 -7.08 -5.11 -21.01
CA LEU A 296 -6.45 -6.28 -20.40
C LEU A 296 -7.30 -7.55 -20.53
N MET A 297 -8.59 -7.43 -20.87
CA MET A 297 -9.49 -8.54 -21.19
C MET A 297 -9.49 -8.85 -22.69
N GLU A 298 -9.46 -7.83 -23.54
CA GLU A 298 -9.44 -7.97 -25.01
C GLU A 298 -8.16 -8.65 -25.52
N THR A 299 -7.06 -8.53 -24.79
CA THR A 299 -5.84 -9.31 -25.06
C THR A 299 -6.13 -10.82 -25.09
N PHE A 300 -7.06 -11.31 -24.26
CA PHE A 300 -7.48 -12.71 -24.31
C PHE A 300 -8.34 -13.02 -25.54
N ALA A 301 -9.25 -12.13 -25.92
CA ALA A 301 -10.06 -12.30 -27.14
C ALA A 301 -9.18 -12.33 -28.40
N ALA A 302 -8.13 -11.50 -28.46
CA ALA A 302 -7.16 -11.48 -29.55
C ALA A 302 -6.25 -12.73 -29.55
N LEU A 303 -5.79 -13.20 -28.38
CA LEU A 303 -4.97 -14.42 -28.27
C LEU A 303 -5.76 -15.70 -28.59
N ALA A 304 -7.04 -15.76 -28.25
CA ALA A 304 -7.93 -16.88 -28.60
C ALA A 304 -8.27 -16.94 -30.10
N LEU A 305 -8.06 -15.84 -30.83
CA LEU A 305 -8.22 -15.75 -32.29
C LEU A 305 -6.92 -16.00 -33.06
N LEU A 306 -5.79 -16.22 -32.37
CA LEU A 306 -4.56 -16.63 -33.04
C LEU A 306 -4.75 -18.03 -33.64
N PRO A 307 -4.42 -18.24 -34.93
CA PRO A 307 -4.47 -19.57 -35.52
C PRO A 307 -3.54 -20.50 -34.72
N ALA A 308 -4.01 -21.71 -34.43
CA ALA A 308 -3.18 -22.73 -33.79
C ALA A 308 -1.85 -22.87 -34.54
N PRO A 309 -0.73 -23.09 -33.82
CA PRO A 309 0.55 -23.36 -34.48
C PRO A 309 0.33 -24.53 -35.44
N ARG A 310 0.65 -24.28 -36.71
CA ARG A 310 0.59 -25.34 -37.73
C ARG A 310 1.46 -26.49 -37.24
N PRO A 311 1.02 -27.75 -37.34
CA PRO A 311 1.89 -28.87 -37.06
C PRO A 311 3.15 -28.70 -37.93
N SER A 312 4.31 -28.70 -37.30
CA SER A 312 5.59 -28.62 -37.98
C SER A 312 5.73 -29.83 -38.90
N ASP A 313 5.72 -29.62 -40.22
CA ASP A 313 5.97 -30.67 -41.20
C ASP A 313 7.44 -31.12 -41.26
N ASP A 314 8.33 -30.55 -40.44
CA ASP A 314 9.72 -30.99 -40.34
C ASP A 314 9.94 -31.91 -39.13
N ALA A 315 9.28 -33.05 -39.14
CA ALA A 315 9.78 -34.24 -38.44
C ALA A 315 10.96 -34.81 -39.24
N THR A 316 12.13 -34.17 -39.11
CA THR A 316 13.39 -34.78 -39.57
C THR A 316 13.60 -36.04 -38.71
N PRO A 317 13.74 -37.25 -39.27
CA PRO A 317 13.94 -38.44 -38.46
C PRO A 317 15.30 -38.34 -37.76
N LEU A 318 15.29 -38.38 -36.43
CA LEU A 318 16.51 -38.56 -35.63
C LEU A 318 17.16 -39.89 -36.03
N ALA A 319 18.33 -39.80 -36.64
CA ALA A 319 19.16 -40.95 -36.94
C ALA A 319 19.52 -41.67 -35.64
N HIS A 320 19.20 -42.97 -35.58
CA HIS A 320 19.63 -43.87 -34.52
C HIS A 320 21.17 -43.93 -34.47
N ILE A 321 21.77 -43.29 -33.47
CA ILE A 321 23.15 -43.59 -33.06
C ILE A 321 23.05 -44.74 -32.06
N SER A 322 23.43 -45.95 -32.51
CA SER A 322 23.57 -47.12 -31.66
C SER A 322 24.99 -47.12 -31.06
N GLU A 323 25.12 -46.68 -29.81
CA GLU A 323 26.27 -47.00 -28.98
C GLU A 323 25.96 -48.25 -28.15
N ARG A 324 26.64 -49.36 -28.41
CA ARG A 324 26.94 -50.39 -27.42
C ARG A 324 28.36 -50.93 -27.65
N GLY A 325 29.33 -50.24 -27.09
CA GLY A 325 30.59 -50.86 -26.67
C GLY A 325 30.38 -51.49 -25.29
N GLN A 326 30.23 -52.81 -25.25
CA GLN A 326 30.39 -53.60 -24.03
C GLN A 326 31.84 -54.07 -23.97
N GLY A 327 32.61 -53.50 -23.05
CA GLY A 327 33.87 -54.06 -22.60
C GLY A 327 33.86 -54.09 -21.08
N ASP A 328 33.75 -55.27 -20.48
CA ASP A 328 34.43 -55.54 -19.22
C ASP A 328 34.78 -57.03 -19.07
N VAL A 329 36.09 -57.26 -19.16
CA VAL A 329 36.98 -58.18 -18.44
C VAL A 329 36.36 -59.29 -17.57
N ARG A 330 36.71 -60.55 -17.88
CA ARG A 330 37.50 -61.48 -17.03
C ARG A 330 37.51 -62.90 -17.62
N SER A 331 38.69 -63.42 -17.97
CA SER A 331 39.30 -64.63 -17.37
C SER A 331 40.36 -65.28 -18.28
N ARG A 332 41.57 -65.41 -17.70
CA ARG A 332 42.76 -66.21 -18.07
C ARG A 332 43.74 -65.61 -19.08
#